data_AF-A0A5J9UXI6-F1
#
_entry.id   AF-A0A5J9UXI6-F1
#
_cell.length_a   1.000
_cell.length_b   1.000
_cell.length_c   1.000
_cell.angle_alpha   90.00
_cell.angle_beta   90.00
_cell.angle_gamma   90.00
#
_symmetry.space_group_name_H-M   'P 1'
#
loop_
_entity.id
_entity.type
_entity.pdbx_description
1 polymer ?
#
loop_
_entity_poly.entity_id
_entity_poly.type
_entity_poly.pdbx_seq_one_letter_code
_entity_poly.pdbx_strand_id
1 'polypeptide(L)'
;MGTTASAACEIARLPEELLSVVISLTAPRDACRAAAVSPAFRVAADSDAVWACFLPRDLPLLADGELSPAPPSKKELFMRLSAGPVLLADSLMSMWLDRETGAKGFMMSARALHISWGETPMYWRWIPLAKTDSRSANSSVFLSKEQYKVTFLPGYKL
;
A
#
# COMPACT_ATOMS: atom_id res chain seq x y z
N MET A 1 -7.32 37.69 43.30
CA MET A 1 -6.91 36.30 42.99
C MET A 1 -7.78 35.83 41.83
N GLY A 2 -7.29 35.97 40.60
CA GLY A 2 -8.01 35.58 39.39
C GLY A 2 -7.62 34.16 39.02
N THR A 3 -8.60 33.25 39.07
CA THR A 3 -8.45 31.84 38.72
C THR A 3 -8.08 31.74 37.24
N THR A 4 -6.84 31.35 36.95
CA THR A 4 -6.43 30.91 35.61
C THR A 4 -7.19 29.63 35.30
N ALA A 5 -8.35 29.75 34.67
CA ALA A 5 -8.98 28.65 33.97
C ALA A 5 -7.96 28.19 32.92
N SER A 6 -7.30 27.07 33.19
CA SER A 6 -6.52 26.34 32.20
C SER A 6 -7.34 26.32 30.92
N ALA A 7 -6.79 26.89 29.84
CA ALA A 7 -7.34 26.76 28.51
C ALA A 7 -7.22 25.28 28.12
N ALA A 8 -8.09 24.44 28.69
CA ALA A 8 -8.39 23.14 28.13
C ALA A 8 -8.83 23.44 26.70
N CYS A 9 -8.00 23.04 25.75
CA CYS A 9 -8.18 23.27 24.32
C CYS A 9 -9.65 23.05 23.96
N GLU A 10 -10.35 24.04 23.39
CA GLU A 10 -11.80 23.92 23.06
C GLU A 10 -12.12 22.67 22.24
N ILE A 11 -11.14 22.21 21.45
CA ILE A 11 -11.16 20.94 20.70
C ILE A 11 -11.29 19.70 21.62
N ALA A 12 -10.77 19.73 22.84
CA ALA A 12 -10.89 18.64 23.82
C ALA A 12 -12.32 18.52 24.40
N ARG A 13 -13.22 19.47 24.11
CA ARG A 13 -14.64 19.36 24.43
C ARG A 13 -15.44 18.64 23.35
N LEU A 14 -14.87 18.44 22.15
CA LEU A 14 -15.53 17.70 21.09
C LEU A 14 -15.50 16.19 21.41
N PRO A 15 -16.61 15.46 21.17
CA PRO A 15 -16.60 14.02 21.19
C PRO A 15 -15.56 13.45 20.22
N GLU A 16 -14.84 12.43 20.65
CA GLU A 16 -13.85 11.72 19.83
C GLU A 16 -14.46 11.19 18.53
N GLU A 17 -15.73 10.76 18.57
CA GLU A 17 -16.45 10.26 17.40
C GLU A 17 -16.56 11.31 16.29
N LEU A 18 -16.80 12.59 16.64
CA LEU A 18 -16.85 13.66 15.65
C LEU A 18 -15.48 13.90 15.03
N LEU A 19 -14.42 13.86 15.83
CA LEU A 19 -13.05 13.99 15.33
C LEU A 19 -12.72 12.83 14.39
N SER A 20 -13.06 11.59 14.77
CA SER A 20 -12.85 10.40 13.94
C SER A 20 -13.61 10.47 12.62
N VAL A 21 -14.86 10.94 12.63
CA VAL A 21 -15.64 11.13 11.39
C VAL A 21 -15.03 12.20 10.49
N VAL A 22 -14.58 13.33 11.03
CA VAL A 22 -13.95 14.38 10.22
C VAL A 22 -12.63 13.88 9.64
N ILE A 23 -11.80 13.21 10.44
CA ILE A 23 -10.49 12.70 10.01
C ILE A 23 -10.64 11.59 8.97
N SER A 24 -11.64 10.72 9.08
CA SER A 24 -11.88 9.64 8.11
C SER A 24 -12.26 10.13 6.71
N LEU A 25 -12.71 11.38 6.60
CA LEU A 25 -13.00 12.06 5.33
C LEU A 25 -11.78 12.77 4.72
N THR A 26 -10.60 12.68 5.36
CA THR A 26 -9.35 13.27 4.87
C THR A 26 -8.44 12.23 4.22
N ALA A 27 -7.21 12.61 3.85
CA ALA A 27 -6.21 11.65 3.38
C ALA A 27 -5.48 10.97 4.56
N PRO A 28 -4.92 9.75 4.39
CA PRO A 28 -4.11 9.08 5.42
C PRO A 28 -2.99 9.96 5.99
N ARG A 29 -2.41 10.80 5.13
CA ARG A 29 -1.39 11.77 5.50
C ARG A 29 -1.92 12.84 6.46
N ASP A 30 -3.12 13.34 6.21
CA ASP A 30 -3.75 14.38 7.03
C ASP A 30 -4.15 13.81 8.39
N ALA A 31 -4.58 12.55 8.45
CA ALA A 31 -4.79 11.85 9.71
C ALA A 31 -3.50 11.76 10.54
N CYS A 32 -2.36 11.43 9.92
CA CYS A 32 -1.06 11.43 10.59
C CYS A 32 -0.68 12.82 11.13
N ARG A 33 -0.99 13.88 10.39
CA ARG A 33 -0.75 15.27 10.81
C ARG A 33 -1.68 15.67 11.95
N ALA A 34 -2.96 15.30 11.89
CA ALA A 34 -3.94 15.54 12.95
C ALA A 34 -3.46 14.90 14.27
N ALA A 35 -2.93 13.68 14.23
CA ALA A 35 -2.41 12.98 15.41
C ALA A 35 -1.25 13.71 16.13
N ALA A 36 -0.56 14.62 15.44
CA ALA A 36 0.51 15.43 16.02
C ALA A 36 0.00 16.71 16.70
N VAL A 37 -1.25 17.14 16.44
CA VAL A 37 -1.81 18.40 16.95
C VAL A 37 -2.11 18.33 18.45
N SER A 38 -2.78 17.27 18.91
CA SER A 38 -3.13 17.09 20.32
C SER A 38 -3.36 15.63 20.69
N PRO A 39 -3.36 15.27 21.99
CA PRO A 39 -3.69 13.92 22.43
C PRO A 39 -5.10 13.47 22.01
N ALA A 40 -6.10 14.36 22.06
CA ALA A 40 -7.46 14.04 21.64
C ALA A 40 -7.54 13.73 20.14
N PHE A 41 -6.85 14.51 19.31
CA PHE A 41 -6.74 14.21 17.88
C PHE A 41 -5.98 12.91 17.61
N ARG A 42 -4.95 12.60 18.39
CA ARG A 42 -4.19 11.35 18.25
C ARG A 42 -5.07 10.12 18.46
N VAL A 43 -5.87 10.11 19.52
CA VAL A 43 -6.76 8.98 19.81
C VAL A 43 -7.75 8.78 18.65
N ALA A 44 -8.41 9.86 18.22
CA ALA A 44 -9.34 9.81 17.09
C ALA A 44 -8.67 9.39 15.76
N ALA A 45 -7.51 9.99 15.43
CA ALA A 45 -6.78 9.74 14.19
C ALA A 45 -6.19 8.33 14.11
N ASP A 46 -5.88 7.71 15.26
CA ASP A 46 -5.32 6.36 15.33
C ASP A 46 -6.41 5.28 15.44
N SER A 47 -7.68 5.68 15.48
CA SER A 47 -8.81 4.75 15.58
C SER A 47 -8.97 3.88 14.33
N ASP A 48 -9.31 2.60 14.53
CA ASP A 48 -9.59 1.69 13.42
C ASP A 48 -10.78 2.14 12.56
N ALA A 49 -11.70 2.93 13.10
CA ALA A 49 -12.80 3.51 12.34
C ALA A 49 -12.29 4.45 11.23
N VAL A 50 -11.29 5.29 11.54
CA VAL A 50 -10.62 6.17 10.57
C VAL A 50 -9.87 5.34 9.53
N TRP A 51 -9.01 4.41 9.96
CA TRP A 51 -8.17 3.64 9.03
C TRP A 51 -8.97 2.65 8.18
N ALA A 52 -10.18 2.26 8.60
CA ALA A 52 -11.11 1.50 7.76
C ALA A 52 -11.58 2.26 6.51
N CYS A 53 -11.64 3.59 6.57
CA CYS A 53 -12.02 4.44 5.44
C CYS A 53 -10.88 4.61 4.43
N PHE A 54 -9.64 4.49 4.90
CA PHE A 54 -8.44 4.58 4.06
C PHE A 54 -8.05 3.25 3.41
N LEU A 55 -8.45 2.15 4.03
CA LEU A 55 -8.25 0.83 3.45
C LEU A 55 -9.29 0.56 2.36
N PRO A 56 -8.89 -0.04 1.23
CA PRO A 56 -9.84 -0.52 0.27
C PRO A 56 -10.71 -1.65 0.85
N ARG A 57 -12.01 -1.63 0.56
CA ARG A 57 -12.97 -2.65 1.04
C ARG A 57 -12.75 -4.01 0.39
N ASP A 58 -12.18 -4.01 -0.81
CA ASP A 58 -11.95 -5.15 -1.70
C ASP A 58 -10.45 -5.45 -1.81
N LEU A 59 -9.82 -5.81 -0.69
CA LEU A 59 -8.43 -6.25 -0.69
C LEU A 59 -8.34 -7.65 -1.35
N PRO A 60 -7.51 -7.85 -2.39
CA PRO A 60 -7.30 -9.18 -2.98
C PRO A 60 -6.62 -10.12 -1.98
N LEU A 61 -6.74 -11.42 -2.23
CA LEU A 61 -6.08 -12.43 -1.42
C LEU A 61 -4.55 -12.32 -1.57
N LEU A 62 -3.87 -12.15 -0.45
CA LEU A 62 -2.42 -12.07 -0.39
C LEU A 62 -1.80 -13.47 -0.31
N ALA A 63 -0.54 -13.59 -0.73
CA ALA A 63 0.22 -14.81 -0.57
C ALA A 63 0.45 -15.13 0.92
N ASP A 64 0.65 -16.42 1.20
CA ASP A 64 0.91 -16.90 2.56
C ASP A 64 2.15 -16.22 3.15
N GLY A 65 1.99 -15.70 4.38
CA GLY A 65 3.08 -15.07 5.13
C GLY A 65 3.26 -13.56 4.90
N GLU A 66 2.68 -12.95 3.88
CA GLU A 66 2.84 -11.51 3.57
C GLU A 66 2.40 -10.60 4.73
N LEU A 67 1.34 -11.00 5.43
CA LEU A 67 0.82 -10.31 6.61
C LEU A 67 1.14 -11.02 7.93
N SER A 68 2.17 -11.87 7.99
CA SER A 68 2.60 -12.51 9.24
C SER A 68 3.61 -11.63 9.99
N PRO A 69 3.49 -11.47 11.33
CA PRO A 69 2.32 -11.79 12.15
C PRO A 69 1.14 -10.88 11.81
N ALA A 70 -0.11 -11.32 12.01
CA ALA A 70 -1.29 -10.54 11.62
C ALA A 70 -1.25 -9.12 12.21
N PRO A 71 -1.53 -8.07 11.40
CA PRO A 71 -1.51 -6.71 11.90
C PRO A 71 -2.59 -6.52 12.98
N PRO A 72 -2.23 -5.98 14.16
CA PRO A 72 -3.13 -5.81 15.30
C PRO A 72 -4.14 -4.66 15.13
N SER A 73 -3.96 -3.81 14.11
CA SER A 73 -4.85 -2.69 13.79
C SER A 73 -4.94 -2.45 12.29
N LYS A 74 -6.00 -1.76 11.85
CA LYS A 74 -6.16 -1.33 10.45
C LYS A 74 -5.10 -0.31 10.03
N LYS A 75 -4.67 0.53 10.98
CA LYS A 75 -3.53 1.44 10.77
C LYS A 75 -2.27 0.66 10.43
N GLU A 76 -1.95 -0.38 11.21
CA GLU A 76 -0.76 -1.19 10.96
C GLU A 76 -0.86 -1.98 9.65
N LEU A 77 -2.04 -2.51 9.32
CA LEU A 77 -2.31 -3.11 8.01
C LEU A 77 -2.01 -2.12 6.87
N PHE A 78 -2.53 -0.90 6.96
CA PHE A 78 -2.24 0.15 5.97
C PHE A 78 -0.73 0.42 5.87
N MET A 79 -0.06 0.60 7.01
CA MET A 79 1.37 0.86 7.04
C MET A 79 2.17 -0.24 6.36
N ARG A 80 1.86 -1.52 6.61
CA ARG A 80 2.50 -2.66 5.96
C ARG A 80 2.28 -2.67 4.45
N LEU A 81 1.04 -2.46 4.01
CA LEU A 81 0.71 -2.40 2.59
C LEU A 81 1.34 -1.19 1.88
N SER A 82 1.60 -0.10 2.61
CA SER A 82 2.27 1.11 2.08
C SER A 82 3.80 1.06 2.17
N ALA A 83 4.37 0.13 2.95
CA ALA A 83 5.81 0.00 3.10
C ALA A 83 6.48 -0.60 1.86
N GLY A 84 5.74 -1.36 1.06
CA GLY A 84 6.23 -1.93 -0.20
C GLY A 84 5.25 -2.92 -0.82
N PRO A 85 5.59 -3.45 -2.00
CA PRO A 85 4.76 -4.44 -2.68
C PRO A 85 4.68 -5.74 -1.88
N VAL A 86 3.44 -6.22 -1.69
CA VAL A 86 3.08 -7.53 -1.14
C VAL A 86 2.58 -8.44 -2.26
N LEU A 87 2.96 -9.71 -2.24
CA LEU A 87 2.55 -10.67 -3.27
C LEU A 87 1.06 -11.05 -3.12
N LEU A 88 0.38 -11.18 -4.25
CA LEU A 88 -0.96 -11.77 -4.29
C LEU A 88 -0.86 -13.30 -4.27
N ALA A 89 -1.98 -13.97 -3.98
CA ALA A 89 -2.04 -15.43 -3.88
C ALA A 89 -1.57 -16.17 -5.15
N ASP A 90 -1.65 -15.53 -6.32
CA ASP A 90 -1.14 -16.10 -7.58
C ASP A 90 0.40 -16.06 -7.69
N SER A 91 1.10 -15.30 -6.84
CA SER A 91 2.54 -14.99 -6.88
C SER A 91 3.04 -14.34 -8.19
N LEU A 92 2.12 -14.01 -9.08
CA LEU A 92 2.39 -13.40 -10.38
C LEU A 92 2.13 -11.90 -10.35
N MET A 93 1.37 -11.41 -9.36
CA MET A 93 1.13 -10.01 -9.13
C MET A 93 1.53 -9.62 -7.71
N SER A 94 1.83 -8.33 -7.53
CA SER A 94 1.96 -7.71 -6.22
C SER A 94 1.15 -6.44 -6.15
N MET A 95 0.77 -6.04 -4.94
CA MET A 95 0.04 -4.81 -4.69
C MET A 95 0.72 -4.00 -3.59
N TRP A 96 0.45 -2.70 -3.56
CA TRP A 96 0.80 -1.82 -2.44
C TRP A 96 -0.23 -0.71 -2.34
N LEU A 97 -0.20 0.05 -1.24
CA LEU A 97 -0.97 1.27 -1.10
C LEU A 97 -0.04 2.48 -1.25
N ASP A 98 -0.49 3.48 -2.00
CA ASP A 98 0.14 4.79 -1.98
C ASP A 98 0.00 5.40 -0.58
N ARG A 99 1.12 5.81 0.00
CA ARG A 99 1.16 6.24 1.40
C ARG A 99 0.40 7.54 1.65
N GLU A 100 0.32 8.40 0.64
CA GLU A 100 -0.26 9.74 0.78
C GLU A 100 -1.77 9.72 0.53
N THR A 101 -2.20 8.96 -0.47
CA THR A 101 -3.59 8.94 -0.96
C THR A 101 -4.36 7.68 -0.57
N GLY A 102 -3.67 6.58 -0.21
CA GLY A 102 -4.29 5.27 0.02
C GLY A 102 -4.72 4.54 -1.26
N ALA A 103 -4.36 5.06 -2.45
CA ALA A 103 -4.68 4.42 -3.71
C ALA A 103 -3.97 3.07 -3.88
N LYS A 104 -4.62 2.09 -4.51
CA LYS A 104 -3.98 0.79 -4.82
C LYS A 104 -3.01 0.93 -5.98
N GLY A 105 -1.79 0.44 -5.79
CA GLY A 105 -0.83 0.15 -6.85
C GLY A 105 -0.74 -1.35 -7.09
N PHE A 106 -0.51 -1.74 -8.35
CA PHE A 106 -0.29 -3.13 -8.75
C PHE A 106 0.94 -3.24 -9.64
N MET A 107 1.63 -4.36 -9.50
CA MET A 107 2.69 -4.78 -10.40
C MET A 107 2.41 -6.21 -10.84
N MET A 108 2.62 -6.46 -12.12
CA MET A 108 2.38 -7.76 -12.73
C MET A 108 3.69 -8.29 -13.29
N SER A 109 3.97 -9.56 -13.06
CA SER A 109 5.05 -10.26 -13.74
C SER A 109 4.72 -10.42 -15.22
N ALA A 110 5.75 -10.53 -16.06
CA ALA A 110 5.55 -10.84 -17.48
C ALA A 110 4.79 -12.16 -17.70
N ARG A 111 4.84 -13.10 -16.74
CA ARG A 111 4.09 -14.36 -16.76
C ARG A 111 2.60 -14.20 -16.55
N ALA A 112 2.17 -13.12 -15.90
CA ALA A 112 0.75 -12.79 -15.76
C ALA A 112 0.16 -12.22 -17.06
N LEU A 113 1.01 -11.79 -17.99
CA LEU A 113 0.58 -11.20 -19.25
C LEU A 113 0.37 -12.28 -20.32
N HIS A 114 -0.70 -12.15 -21.08
CA HIS A 114 -0.87 -12.92 -22.31
C HIS A 114 0.03 -12.34 -23.40
N ILE A 115 1.12 -13.05 -23.72
CA ILE A 115 2.06 -12.69 -24.78
C ILE A 115 1.82 -13.63 -25.95
N SER A 116 1.47 -13.07 -27.13
CA SER A 116 1.34 -13.88 -28.35
C SER A 116 2.67 -14.57 -28.65
N TRP A 117 2.63 -15.88 -28.87
CA TRP A 117 3.82 -16.73 -29.07
C TRP A 117 4.78 -16.78 -27.87
N GLY A 118 4.37 -16.32 -26.68
CA GLY A 118 5.21 -16.32 -25.47
C GLY A 118 5.63 -17.72 -25.00
N GLU A 119 4.83 -18.72 -25.33
CA GLU A 119 5.11 -20.14 -25.07
C GLU A 119 5.75 -20.85 -26.26
N THR A 120 6.10 -20.14 -27.33
CA THR A 120 6.75 -20.70 -28.52
C THR A 120 8.25 -20.40 -28.49
N PRO A 121 9.12 -21.39 -28.16
CA PRO A 121 10.55 -21.18 -27.99
C PRO A 121 11.29 -20.59 -29.20
N MET A 122 10.69 -20.72 -30.39
CA MET A 122 11.20 -20.17 -31.64
C MET A 122 11.15 -18.64 -31.69
N TYR A 123 10.18 -18.03 -30.99
CA TYR A 123 9.96 -16.58 -30.98
C TYR A 123 10.25 -15.94 -29.62
N TRP A 124 10.08 -16.69 -28.53
CA TRP A 124 10.28 -16.20 -27.18
C TRP A 124 10.99 -17.23 -26.32
N ARG A 125 11.92 -16.78 -25.49
CA ARG A 125 12.54 -17.62 -24.47
C ARG A 125 12.52 -16.90 -23.14
N TRP A 126 11.91 -17.53 -22.16
CA TRP A 126 11.99 -17.08 -20.79
C TRP A 126 13.39 -17.33 -20.22
N ILE A 127 14.04 -16.28 -19.73
CA ILE A 127 15.37 -16.38 -19.10
C ILE A 127 15.16 -16.69 -17.62
N PRO A 128 15.62 -17.83 -17.11
CA PRO A 128 15.59 -18.12 -15.67
C PRO A 128 16.52 -17.15 -14.96
N LEU A 129 16.03 -16.46 -13.94
CA LEU A 129 16.91 -15.71 -13.04
C LEU A 129 17.59 -16.70 -12.10
N ALA A 130 18.91 -16.57 -11.91
CA ALA A 130 19.59 -17.33 -10.86
C ALA A 130 18.89 -17.04 -9.53
N LYS A 131 18.67 -18.08 -8.74
CA LYS A 131 17.90 -18.04 -7.50
C LYS A 131 18.71 -17.30 -6.42
N THR A 132 18.81 -15.99 -6.53
CA THR A 132 19.32 -15.12 -5.47
C THR A 132 18.17 -14.88 -4.50
N ASP A 133 18.46 -14.97 -3.20
CA ASP A 133 17.51 -15.21 -2.10
C ASP A 133 16.10 -14.56 -2.21
N SER A 134 15.12 -15.45 -2.01
CA SER A 134 13.80 -15.30 -1.36
C SER A 134 12.86 -14.10 -1.60
N ARG A 135 13.07 -13.22 -2.59
CA ARG A 135 12.00 -12.24 -2.95
C ARG A 135 11.78 -11.96 -4.43
N SER A 136 12.56 -12.54 -5.34
CA SER A 136 12.49 -12.17 -6.76
C SER A 136 12.66 -13.38 -7.69
N ALA A 137 11.76 -14.36 -7.61
CA ALA A 137 11.77 -15.51 -8.53
C ALA A 137 11.00 -15.28 -9.83
N ASN A 138 10.27 -14.17 -9.97
CA ASN A 138 9.48 -13.85 -11.16
C ASN A 138 9.88 -12.46 -11.66
N SER A 139 10.46 -12.38 -12.85
CA SER A 139 10.94 -11.12 -13.47
C SER A 139 9.85 -10.03 -13.44
N SER A 140 10.08 -8.98 -12.66
CA SER A 140 9.20 -7.83 -12.51
C SER A 140 9.27 -6.93 -13.73
N VAL A 141 8.10 -6.59 -14.30
CA VAL A 141 7.98 -5.52 -15.30
C VAL A 141 7.26 -4.36 -14.62
N PHE A 142 7.92 -3.22 -14.51
CA PHE A 142 7.27 -1.97 -14.10
C PHE A 142 6.46 -1.45 -15.28
N LEU A 143 5.13 -1.56 -15.22
CA LEU A 143 4.26 -0.88 -16.17
C LEU A 143 3.84 0.45 -15.55
N SER A 144 4.65 1.49 -15.80
CA SER A 144 4.19 2.88 -15.65
C SER A 144 3.33 3.25 -16.85
N LYS A 145 2.31 4.08 -16.64
CA LYS A 145 1.29 4.45 -17.64
C LYS A 145 1.80 5.24 -18.85
N GLU A 146 3.10 5.53 -18.94
CA GLU A 146 3.71 6.12 -20.13
C GLU A 146 4.91 5.30 -20.60
N GLN A 147 4.83 4.89 -21.86
CA GLN A 147 5.84 4.20 -22.66
C GLN A 147 6.18 2.77 -22.22
N TYR A 148 5.60 1.82 -22.97
CA TYR A 148 6.11 0.46 -23.12
C TYR A 148 7.61 0.50 -23.43
N LYS A 149 8.46 0.32 -22.42
CA LYS A 149 9.89 0.08 -22.62
C LYS A 149 10.29 -1.18 -21.88
N VAL A 150 10.08 -2.32 -22.54
CA VAL A 150 10.74 -3.57 -22.20
C VAL A 150 12.17 -3.46 -22.72
N THR A 151 13.10 -3.07 -21.86
CA THR A 151 14.51 -2.95 -22.23
C THR A 151 15.13 -4.35 -22.29
N PHE A 152 15.38 -4.84 -23.49
CA PHE A 152 16.14 -6.07 -23.72
C PHE A 152 17.65 -5.80 -23.55
N LEU A 153 18.38 -6.76 -22.97
CA LEU A 153 19.84 -6.72 -22.82
C LEU A 153 20.54 -6.51 -24.18
N PRO A 154 21.69 -5.82 -24.21
CA PRO A 154 22.30 -5.33 -25.45
C PRO A 154 22.84 -6.49 -26.28
N GLY A 155 22.38 -6.64 -27.53
CA GLY A 155 22.93 -7.64 -28.44
C GLY A 155 22.20 -7.90 -29.76
N TYR A 156 20.96 -7.45 -29.93
CA TYR A 156 20.19 -7.75 -31.14
C TYR A 156 19.57 -6.46 -31.68
N LYS A 157 20.03 -6.03 -32.87
CA LYS A 157 19.34 -5.03 -33.70
C LYS A 157 18.32 -5.75 -34.58
N LEU A 158 17.22 -5.07 -34.88
CA LEU A 158 16.22 -5.44 -35.89
C LEU A 158 16.87 -5.89 -37.20
#